data_AF-A0A842YHH6-F1
#
_entry.id   AF-A0A842YHH6-F1
#
_cell.length_a   1.000
_cell.length_b   1.000
_cell.length_c   1.000
_cell.angle_alpha   90.00
_cell.angle_beta   90.00
_cell.angle_gamma   90.00
#
_symmetry.space_group_name_H-M   'P 1'
#
loop_
_entity.id
_entity.type
_entity.pdbx_description
1 polymer ?
#
loop_
_entity_poly.entity_id
_entity_poly.type
_entity_poly.pdbx_seq_one_letter_code
_entity_poly.pdbx_strand_id
1 'polypeptide(L)'
;MSSQTNTLGLFLIAWTAFYFIAKQLKLEEKGWEIAPLYALYKSTRLNDLINRLAKINPGAWKTLGNIGIAASVGQAGFITYILSRNIWNFAFVPEQASPVQPLIPGVTISVSSLPWFLLAAGIIILTHELGHGVMCIIEGVRVKSAAVMFAVITFGGAVEPEEEDIMAASIWSRLRIYAMGSIINLITGLLTIPVFIAFGRTMPVQLYVFLNWMYFVAINLAMMNMLPIGPLDGGQMWRDFTQRFSSGPMLRTGATYGFIGLILLNIVLSLSKFGLVPI
;
A
#
# COMPACT_ATOMS: atom_id res chain seq x y z
N MET A 1 -17.93 -20.89 13.70
CA MET A 1 -17.11 -21.37 12.56
C MET A 1 -17.94 -21.60 11.30
N SER A 2 -19.12 -22.25 11.36
CA SER A 2 -19.96 -22.51 10.17
C SER A 2 -20.46 -21.26 9.42
N SER A 3 -20.81 -20.17 10.11
CA SER A 3 -21.22 -18.92 9.46
C SER A 3 -20.06 -18.20 8.74
N GLN A 4 -18.84 -18.32 9.27
CA GLN A 4 -17.64 -17.68 8.74
C GLN A 4 -17.14 -18.36 7.45
N THR A 5 -17.16 -19.70 7.43
CA THR A 5 -16.86 -20.48 6.22
C THR A 5 -17.86 -20.22 5.10
N ASN A 6 -19.14 -19.99 5.45
CA ASN A 6 -20.18 -19.71 4.46
C ASN A 6 -19.99 -18.35 3.78
N THR A 7 -19.59 -17.30 4.53
CA THR A 7 -19.33 -15.97 3.95
C THR A 7 -18.12 -15.98 3.02
N LEU A 8 -17.01 -16.59 3.42
CA LEU A 8 -15.82 -16.75 2.54
C LEU A 8 -16.13 -17.60 1.32
N GLY A 9 -16.89 -18.68 1.49
CA GLY A 9 -17.38 -19.52 0.40
C GLY A 9 -18.24 -18.72 -0.60
N LEU A 10 -19.12 -17.85 -0.12
CA LEU A 10 -19.92 -16.96 -0.97
C LEU A 10 -19.05 -15.99 -1.79
N PHE A 11 -18.03 -15.37 -1.20
CA PHE A 11 -17.10 -14.50 -1.94
C PHE A 11 -16.35 -15.27 -3.03
N LEU A 12 -15.86 -16.48 -2.73
CA LEU A 12 -15.15 -17.32 -3.70
C LEU A 12 -16.08 -17.79 -4.83
N ILE A 13 -17.32 -18.18 -4.52
CA ILE A 13 -18.33 -18.57 -5.51
C ILE A 13 -18.69 -17.36 -6.38
N ALA A 14 -18.96 -16.20 -5.78
CA ALA A 14 -19.26 -14.97 -6.50
C ALA A 14 -18.11 -14.55 -7.41
N TRP A 15 -16.86 -14.64 -6.93
CA TRP A 15 -15.67 -14.34 -7.73
C TRP A 15 -15.48 -15.32 -8.88
N THR A 16 -15.69 -16.61 -8.64
CA THR A 16 -15.58 -17.65 -9.68
C THR A 16 -16.65 -17.45 -10.75
N ALA A 17 -17.89 -17.16 -10.34
CA ALA A 17 -18.97 -16.80 -11.26
C ALA A 17 -18.62 -15.55 -12.07
N PHE A 18 -18.14 -14.48 -11.42
CA PHE A 18 -17.66 -13.27 -12.09
C PHE A 18 -16.55 -13.59 -13.10
N TYR A 19 -15.52 -14.35 -12.72
CA TYR A 19 -14.41 -14.72 -13.60
C TYR A 19 -14.89 -15.41 -14.88
N PHE A 20 -15.77 -16.42 -14.77
CA PHE A 20 -16.31 -17.12 -15.93
C PHE A 20 -17.22 -16.24 -16.79
N ILE A 21 -18.11 -15.47 -16.16
CA ILE A 21 -18.99 -14.52 -16.87
C ILE A 21 -18.15 -13.47 -17.61
N ALA A 22 -17.14 -12.92 -16.95
CA ALA A 22 -16.27 -11.89 -17.50
C ALA A 22 -15.47 -12.39 -18.72
N LYS A 23 -14.97 -13.64 -18.66
CA LYS A 23 -14.37 -14.33 -19.82
C LYS A 23 -15.39 -14.58 -20.93
N GLN A 24 -16.60 -15.02 -20.61
CA GLN A 24 -17.66 -15.29 -21.59
C GLN A 24 -18.14 -14.01 -22.30
N LEU A 25 -18.23 -12.90 -21.57
CA LEU A 25 -18.57 -11.57 -22.10
C LEU A 25 -17.38 -10.88 -22.81
N LYS A 26 -16.22 -11.55 -22.88
CA LYS A 26 -14.99 -11.04 -23.47
C LYS A 26 -14.66 -9.63 -23.00
N LEU A 27 -14.78 -9.40 -21.68
CA LEU A 27 -14.50 -8.09 -21.10
C LEU A 27 -13.05 -7.63 -21.37
N GLU A 28 -12.16 -8.57 -21.71
CA GLU A 28 -10.79 -8.27 -22.16
C GLU A 28 -10.73 -7.40 -23.42
N GLU A 29 -11.68 -7.59 -24.35
CA GLU A 29 -11.83 -6.73 -25.53
C GLU A 29 -12.37 -5.33 -25.16
N LYS A 30 -12.84 -5.13 -23.92
CA LYS A 30 -13.42 -3.89 -23.39
C LYS A 30 -12.53 -3.20 -22.36
N GLY A 31 -11.23 -3.54 -22.32
CA GLY A 31 -10.23 -2.89 -21.46
C GLY A 31 -10.09 -3.52 -20.07
N TRP A 32 -10.66 -4.71 -19.84
CA TRP A 32 -10.39 -5.48 -18.63
C TRP A 32 -9.19 -6.41 -18.81
N GLU A 33 -8.45 -6.63 -17.74
CA GLU A 33 -7.44 -7.69 -17.67
C GLU A 33 -7.88 -8.60 -16.52
N ILE A 34 -8.26 -9.84 -16.85
CA ILE A 34 -8.93 -10.75 -15.90
C ILE A 34 -8.03 -11.95 -15.63
N ALA A 35 -7.51 -11.98 -14.42
CA ALA A 35 -6.74 -13.08 -13.87
C ALA A 35 -7.58 -13.88 -12.84
N PRO A 36 -7.15 -15.11 -12.46
CA PRO A 36 -7.89 -15.92 -11.50
C PRO A 36 -8.09 -15.26 -10.13
N LEU A 37 -7.20 -14.34 -9.72
CA LEU A 37 -7.21 -13.72 -8.39
C LEU A 37 -7.42 -12.19 -8.41
N TYR A 38 -7.44 -11.57 -9.59
CA TYR A 38 -7.69 -10.14 -9.75
C TYR A 38 -8.28 -9.82 -11.12
N ALA A 39 -8.94 -8.68 -11.21
CA ALA A 39 -9.44 -8.07 -12.43
C ALA A 39 -9.05 -6.60 -12.41
N LEU A 40 -8.40 -6.13 -13.47
CA LEU A 40 -8.00 -4.75 -13.65
C LEU A 40 -8.88 -4.13 -14.74
N TYR A 41 -9.49 -2.99 -14.46
CA TYR A 41 -10.14 -2.19 -15.48
C TYR A 41 -9.27 -0.99 -15.82
N LYS A 42 -8.62 -1.02 -16.98
CA LYS A 42 -7.77 0.08 -17.46
C LYS A 42 -8.65 1.15 -18.12
N SER A 43 -8.47 2.40 -17.72
CA SER A 43 -9.25 3.51 -18.24
C SER A 43 -8.44 4.80 -18.31
N THR A 44 -8.49 5.45 -19.47
CA THR A 44 -7.91 6.79 -19.66
C THR A 44 -8.79 7.89 -19.07
N ARG A 45 -10.05 7.60 -18.72
CA ARG A 45 -10.97 8.59 -18.14
C ARG A 45 -10.49 9.11 -16.78
N LEU A 46 -9.76 8.28 -16.04
CA LEU A 46 -9.15 8.66 -14.77
C LEU A 46 -7.95 9.61 -14.95
N ASN A 47 -7.33 9.63 -16.15
CA ASN A 47 -6.22 10.54 -16.44
C ASN A 47 -6.69 12.01 -16.41
N ASP A 48 -7.92 12.30 -16.82
CA ASP A 48 -8.49 13.64 -16.73
C ASP A 48 -8.67 14.10 -15.28
N LEU A 49 -9.07 13.19 -14.39
CA LEU A 49 -9.16 13.47 -12.95
C LEU A 49 -7.76 13.78 -12.38
N ILE A 50 -6.77 12.94 -12.69
CA ILE A 50 -5.38 13.14 -12.27
C ILE A 50 -4.86 14.51 -12.75
N ASN A 51 -5.09 14.85 -14.03
CA ASN A 51 -4.70 16.13 -14.61
C ASN A 51 -5.39 17.32 -13.91
N ARG A 52 -6.68 17.20 -13.58
CA ARG A 52 -7.40 18.25 -12.84
C ARG A 52 -6.81 18.45 -11.45
N LEU A 53 -6.58 17.36 -10.71
CA LEU A 53 -6.01 17.42 -9.36
C LEU A 53 -4.60 18.03 -9.35
N ALA A 54 -3.75 17.64 -10.30
CA ALA A 54 -2.41 18.21 -10.45
C ALA A 54 -2.45 19.73 -10.70
N LYS A 55 -3.43 20.21 -11.47
CA LYS A 55 -3.57 21.64 -11.79
C LYS A 55 -4.12 22.50 -10.66
N ILE A 56 -4.70 21.93 -9.59
CA ILE A 56 -5.27 22.71 -8.47
C ILE A 56 -4.20 23.60 -7.83
N ASN A 57 -3.06 23.03 -7.48
CA ASN A 57 -1.92 23.78 -6.95
C ASN A 57 -0.61 23.02 -7.20
N PRO A 58 0.02 23.21 -8.37
CA PRO A 58 1.24 22.49 -8.73
C PRO A 58 2.40 22.70 -7.74
N GLY A 59 2.50 23.92 -7.17
CA GLY A 59 3.52 24.24 -6.17
C GLY A 59 3.33 23.46 -4.87
N ALA A 60 2.09 23.35 -4.38
CA ALA A 60 1.79 22.57 -3.19
C ALA A 60 2.09 21.08 -3.38
N TRP A 61 1.73 20.50 -4.53
CA TRP A 61 2.08 19.12 -4.85
C TRP A 61 3.59 18.90 -4.88
N LYS A 62 4.34 19.78 -5.54
CA LYS A 62 5.80 19.69 -5.61
C LYS A 62 6.46 19.79 -4.23
N THR A 63 5.98 20.70 -3.38
CA THR A 63 6.41 20.80 -1.98
C THR A 63 6.11 19.54 -1.20
N LEU A 64 4.90 18.98 -1.37
CA LEU A 64 4.52 17.72 -0.74
C LEU A 64 5.41 16.56 -1.21
N GLY A 65 5.79 16.51 -2.49
CA GLY A 65 6.77 15.54 -2.99
C GLY A 65 8.13 15.66 -2.34
N ASN A 66 8.65 16.89 -2.15
CA ASN A 66 9.92 17.10 -1.44
C ASN A 66 9.83 16.66 0.03
N ILE A 67 8.72 16.97 0.72
CA ILE A 67 8.44 16.48 2.08
C ILE A 67 8.38 14.96 2.07
N GLY A 68 7.72 14.38 1.07
CA GLY A 68 7.61 12.94 0.87
C GLY A 68 8.98 12.27 0.84
N ILE A 69 9.92 12.77 0.02
CA ILE A 69 11.29 12.22 -0.04
C ILE A 69 11.95 12.20 1.34
N ALA A 70 11.85 13.29 2.11
CA ALA A 70 12.41 13.36 3.45
C ALA A 70 11.71 12.38 4.41
N ALA A 71 10.37 12.30 4.33
CA ALA A 71 9.56 11.39 5.12
C ALA A 71 9.88 9.92 4.82
N SER A 72 10.14 9.56 3.55
CA SER A 72 10.50 8.20 3.13
C SER A 72 11.71 7.65 3.89
N VAL A 73 12.75 8.48 4.05
CA VAL A 73 13.96 8.10 4.81
C VAL A 73 13.61 7.88 6.28
N GLY A 74 12.80 8.76 6.86
CA GLY A 74 12.32 8.64 8.24
C GLY A 74 11.46 7.40 8.46
N GLN A 75 10.52 7.12 7.55
CA GLN A 75 9.64 5.95 7.58
C GLN A 75 10.44 4.66 7.49
N ALA A 76 11.37 4.56 6.53
CA ALA A 76 12.26 3.41 6.39
C ALA A 76 13.12 3.20 7.64
N GLY A 77 13.69 4.27 8.20
CA GLY A 77 14.46 4.20 9.45
C GLY A 77 13.60 3.76 10.64
N PHE A 78 12.39 4.30 10.77
CA PHE A 78 11.48 4.01 11.87
C PHE A 78 10.98 2.56 11.84
N ILE A 79 10.56 2.05 10.69
CA ILE A 79 10.15 0.64 10.58
C ILE A 79 11.32 -0.31 10.82
N THR A 80 12.53 0.04 10.36
CA THR A 80 13.76 -0.72 10.66
C THR A 80 14.00 -0.78 12.16
N TYR A 81 13.87 0.35 12.85
CA TYR A 81 14.01 0.43 14.30
C TYR A 81 12.97 -0.42 15.02
N ILE A 82 11.69 -0.31 14.67
CA ILE A 82 10.62 -1.10 15.29
C ILE A 82 10.87 -2.60 15.13
N LEU A 83 11.14 -3.07 13.90
CA LEU A 83 11.34 -4.49 13.63
C LEU A 83 12.60 -5.04 14.33
N SER A 84 13.69 -4.27 14.35
CA SER A 84 14.92 -4.66 15.04
C SER A 84 14.73 -4.67 16.56
N ARG A 85 14.04 -3.66 17.10
CA ARG A 85 13.71 -3.58 18.52
C ARG A 85 12.79 -4.73 18.94
N ASN A 86 11.87 -5.15 18.07
CA ASN A 86 10.97 -6.25 18.38
C ASN A 86 11.72 -7.59 18.44
N ILE A 87 12.69 -7.84 17.56
CA ILE A 87 13.59 -9.00 17.67
C ILE A 87 14.38 -8.98 18.98
N TRP A 88 14.91 -7.80 19.36
CA TRP A 88 15.56 -7.63 20.66
C TRP A 88 14.60 -7.97 21.81
N ASN A 89 13.36 -7.49 21.75
CA ASN A 89 12.35 -7.79 22.77
C ASN A 89 12.06 -9.30 22.84
N PHE A 90 11.97 -10.01 21.72
CA PHE A 90 11.81 -11.47 21.73
C PHE A 90 12.96 -12.19 22.45
N ALA A 91 14.20 -11.71 22.30
CA ALA A 91 15.37 -12.33 22.91
C ALA A 91 15.56 -11.98 24.39
N PHE A 92 15.29 -10.73 24.78
CA PHE A 92 15.72 -10.21 26.09
C PHE A 92 14.60 -9.70 26.99
N VAL A 93 13.49 -9.23 26.41
CA VAL A 93 12.35 -8.69 27.18
C VAL A 93 11.04 -9.19 26.56
N PRO A 94 10.75 -10.51 26.62
CA PRO A 94 9.71 -11.10 25.80
C PRO A 94 8.33 -10.46 26.05
N GLU A 95 8.02 -10.04 27.27
CA GLU A 95 6.75 -9.37 27.61
C GLU A 95 6.49 -8.08 26.82
N GLN A 96 7.54 -7.43 26.30
CA GLN A 96 7.43 -6.24 25.44
C GLN A 96 7.44 -6.57 23.94
N ALA A 97 7.53 -7.84 23.56
CA ALA A 97 7.47 -8.24 22.15
C ALA A 97 6.04 -8.07 21.62
N SER A 98 5.92 -7.47 20.44
CA SER A 98 4.64 -7.26 19.76
C SER A 98 4.48 -8.26 18.61
N PRO A 99 3.27 -8.77 18.36
CA PRO A 99 3.02 -9.69 17.25
C PRO A 99 3.17 -8.96 15.91
N VAL A 100 3.98 -9.52 15.02
CA VAL A 100 4.07 -9.18 13.60
C VAL A 100 3.56 -10.37 12.81
N GLN A 101 2.49 -10.20 12.04
CA GLN A 101 1.81 -11.29 11.36
C GLN A 101 1.14 -10.80 10.08
N PRO A 102 0.94 -11.68 9.08
CA PRO A 102 0.19 -11.33 7.89
C PRO A 102 -1.30 -11.10 8.21
N LEU A 103 -1.91 -10.22 7.41
CA LEU A 103 -3.35 -9.98 7.42
C LEU A 103 -4.04 -11.06 6.57
N ILE A 104 -4.76 -11.97 7.23
CA ILE A 104 -5.42 -13.12 6.63
C ILE A 104 -6.92 -13.02 6.98
N PRO A 105 -7.79 -12.79 5.98
CA PRO A 105 -9.24 -12.78 6.16
C PRO A 105 -9.76 -14.05 6.85
N GLY A 106 -10.55 -13.88 7.91
CA GLY A 106 -11.14 -14.98 8.67
C GLY A 106 -10.20 -15.66 9.67
N VAL A 107 -8.92 -15.30 9.69
CA VAL A 107 -7.93 -15.84 10.65
C VAL A 107 -7.38 -14.73 11.55
N THR A 108 -6.64 -13.78 10.98
CA THR A 108 -6.16 -12.62 11.74
C THR A 108 -7.10 -11.44 11.63
N ILE A 109 -7.89 -11.31 10.56
CA ILE A 109 -8.96 -10.29 10.47
C ILE A 109 -10.31 -10.98 10.70
N SER A 110 -11.07 -10.50 11.68
CA SER A 110 -12.42 -11.05 11.91
C SER A 110 -13.35 -10.83 10.71
N VAL A 111 -14.24 -11.78 10.42
CA VAL A 111 -15.18 -11.69 9.28
C VAL A 111 -16.10 -10.47 9.39
N SER A 112 -16.46 -10.06 10.61
CA SER A 112 -17.24 -8.84 10.86
C SER A 112 -16.48 -7.56 10.53
N SER A 113 -15.16 -7.55 10.73
CA SER A 113 -14.28 -6.42 10.40
C SER A 113 -13.90 -6.39 8.92
N LEU A 114 -14.02 -7.52 8.22
CA LEU A 114 -13.55 -7.69 6.85
C LEU A 114 -14.10 -6.64 5.87
N PRO A 115 -15.42 -6.33 5.82
CA PRO A 115 -15.93 -5.31 4.91
C PRO A 115 -15.29 -3.93 5.13
N TRP A 116 -15.07 -3.56 6.40
CA TRP A 116 -14.45 -2.28 6.78
C TRP A 116 -12.97 -2.24 6.45
N PHE A 117 -12.24 -3.34 6.70
CA PHE A 117 -10.84 -3.48 6.31
C PHE A 117 -10.68 -3.35 4.79
N LEU A 118 -11.49 -4.07 4.02
CA LEU A 118 -11.40 -4.07 2.56
C LEU A 118 -11.75 -2.70 1.95
N LEU A 119 -12.78 -2.05 2.50
CA LEU A 119 -13.14 -0.69 2.11
C LEU A 119 -12.00 0.30 2.42
N ALA A 120 -11.42 0.22 3.62
CA ALA A 120 -10.30 1.06 4.03
C ALA A 120 -9.07 0.82 3.16
N ALA A 121 -8.66 -0.44 2.99
CA ALA A 121 -7.53 -0.82 2.16
C ALA A 121 -7.70 -0.36 0.71
N GLY A 122 -8.89 -0.54 0.14
CA GLY A 122 -9.15 -0.08 -1.23
C GLY A 122 -9.10 1.43 -1.38
N ILE A 123 -9.65 2.20 -0.44
CA ILE A 123 -9.54 3.67 -0.45
C ILE A 123 -8.08 4.09 -0.33
N ILE A 124 -7.33 3.54 0.62
CA ILE A 124 -5.92 3.87 0.83
C ILE A 124 -5.10 3.59 -0.43
N ILE A 125 -5.20 2.39 -1.00
CA ILE A 125 -4.45 2.03 -2.23
C ILE A 125 -4.87 2.92 -3.40
N LEU A 126 -6.17 3.20 -3.58
CA LEU A 126 -6.61 4.12 -4.65
C LEU A 126 -5.99 5.51 -4.49
N THR A 127 -6.03 6.08 -3.28
CA THR A 127 -5.47 7.41 -3.03
C THR A 127 -3.94 7.45 -3.14
N HIS A 128 -3.28 6.34 -2.79
CA HIS A 128 -1.84 6.14 -2.95
C HIS A 128 -1.44 6.23 -4.43
N GLU A 129 -2.08 5.43 -5.27
CA GLU A 129 -1.85 5.38 -6.72
C GLU A 129 -2.21 6.69 -7.40
N LEU A 130 -3.31 7.32 -6.98
CA LEU A 130 -3.69 8.66 -7.44
C LEU A 130 -2.59 9.68 -7.13
N GLY A 131 -1.92 9.56 -5.99
CA GLY A 131 -0.77 10.37 -5.61
C GLY A 131 0.40 10.27 -6.57
N HIS A 132 0.79 9.04 -6.91
CA HIS A 132 1.82 8.80 -7.92
C HIS A 132 1.43 9.45 -9.25
N GLY A 133 0.19 9.25 -9.71
CA GLY A 133 -0.29 9.84 -10.96
C GLY A 133 -0.28 11.37 -10.96
N VAL A 134 -0.72 11.99 -9.86
CA VAL A 134 -0.67 13.45 -9.73
C VAL A 134 0.77 13.93 -9.82
N MET A 135 1.71 13.27 -9.13
CA MET A 135 3.12 13.66 -9.18
C MET A 135 3.77 13.42 -10.54
N CYS A 136 3.38 12.37 -11.28
CA CYS A 136 3.81 12.19 -12.65
C CYS A 136 3.50 13.43 -13.49
N ILE A 137 2.26 13.93 -13.45
CA ILE A 137 1.87 15.14 -14.18
C ILE A 137 2.67 16.38 -13.73
N ILE A 138 2.90 16.54 -12.42
CA ILE A 138 3.68 17.66 -11.87
C ILE A 138 5.14 17.64 -12.33
N GLU A 139 5.74 16.46 -12.45
CA GLU A 139 7.11 16.27 -12.90
C GLU A 139 7.23 16.13 -14.43
N GLY A 140 6.14 16.31 -15.18
CA GLY A 140 6.14 16.26 -16.64
C GLY A 140 6.19 14.85 -17.24
N VAL A 141 5.89 13.82 -16.44
CA VAL A 141 5.80 12.43 -16.86
C VAL A 141 4.36 12.11 -17.27
N ARG A 142 4.16 11.64 -18.50
CA ARG A 142 2.81 11.27 -18.97
C ARG A 142 2.31 10.02 -18.25
N VAL A 143 1.00 9.99 -18.00
CA VAL A 143 0.29 8.80 -17.50
C VAL A 143 -0.38 8.12 -18.69
N LYS A 144 0.05 6.90 -19.05
CA LYS A 144 -0.54 6.10 -20.14
C LYS A 144 -1.97 5.74 -19.81
N SER A 145 -2.14 5.11 -18.65
CA SER A 145 -3.43 4.65 -18.18
C SER A 145 -3.46 4.67 -16.64
N ALA A 146 -4.67 4.75 -16.09
CA ALA A 146 -4.91 4.39 -14.71
C ALA A 146 -5.92 3.24 -14.68
N ALA A 147 -5.72 2.32 -13.75
CA ALA A 147 -6.58 1.16 -13.58
C ALA A 147 -7.24 1.18 -12.22
N VAL A 148 -8.47 0.68 -12.16
CA VAL A 148 -9.07 0.22 -10.91
C VAL A 148 -8.86 -1.29 -10.85
N MET A 149 -8.19 -1.74 -9.80
CA MET A 149 -7.96 -3.15 -9.52
C MET A 149 -9.07 -3.68 -8.61
N PHE A 150 -9.58 -4.85 -8.92
CA PHE A 150 -10.45 -5.65 -8.06
C PHE A 150 -9.75 -6.98 -7.84
N ALA A 151 -9.25 -7.25 -6.63
CA ALA A 151 -8.82 -8.57 -6.21
C ALA A 151 -10.01 -9.33 -5.60
N VAL A 152 -9.90 -10.66 -5.48
CA VAL A 152 -10.93 -11.56 -4.89
C VAL A 152 -11.52 -11.01 -3.59
N ILE A 153 -10.69 -10.30 -2.81
CA ILE A 153 -11.07 -9.75 -1.51
C ILE A 153 -11.06 -8.23 -1.45
N THR A 154 -10.32 -7.48 -2.27
CA THR A 154 -10.19 -6.01 -2.12
C THR A 154 -10.31 -5.29 -3.46
N PHE A 155 -10.44 -3.98 -3.45
CA PHE A 155 -10.16 -3.16 -4.63
C PHE A 155 -8.92 -2.29 -4.40
N GLY A 156 -8.44 -1.61 -5.44
CA GLY A 156 -7.26 -0.75 -5.42
C GLY A 156 -7.12 0.02 -6.72
N GLY A 157 -6.01 0.73 -6.88
CA GLY A 157 -5.64 1.43 -8.12
C GLY A 157 -4.38 0.85 -8.72
N ALA A 158 -4.08 1.27 -9.94
CA ALA A 158 -2.74 1.28 -10.47
C ALA A 158 -2.60 2.52 -11.37
N VAL A 159 -1.47 3.21 -11.31
CA VAL A 159 -1.13 4.23 -12.30
C VAL A 159 0.05 3.75 -13.14
N GLU A 160 -0.11 3.80 -14.45
CA GLU A 160 0.91 3.38 -15.41
C GLU A 160 1.56 4.62 -16.06
N PRO A 161 2.73 5.06 -15.58
CA PRO A 161 3.47 6.15 -16.21
C PRO A 161 4.10 5.71 -17.54
N GLU A 162 4.39 6.67 -18.40
CA GLU A 162 5.22 6.43 -19.58
C GLU A 162 6.67 6.14 -19.15
N GLU A 163 7.19 4.97 -19.56
CA GLU A 163 8.50 4.49 -19.13
C GLU A 163 9.63 5.35 -19.67
N GLU A 164 9.51 5.79 -20.94
CA GLU A 164 10.49 6.68 -21.57
C GLU A 164 10.61 8.01 -20.81
N ASP A 165 9.47 8.59 -20.43
CA ASP A 165 9.42 9.85 -19.67
C ASP A 165 10.03 9.66 -18.26
N ILE A 166 9.75 8.55 -17.57
CA ILE A 166 10.36 8.22 -16.27
C ILE A 166 11.87 8.09 -16.40
N MET A 167 12.36 7.38 -17.42
CA MET A 167 13.79 7.18 -17.64
C MET A 167 14.51 8.49 -17.97
N ALA A 168 13.85 9.38 -18.72
CA ALA A 168 14.37 10.70 -19.06
C ALA A 168 14.31 11.70 -17.89
N ALA A 169 13.43 11.49 -16.90
CA ALA A 169 13.27 12.39 -15.77
C ALA A 169 14.52 12.47 -14.88
N SER A 170 14.67 13.58 -14.16
CA SER A 170 15.77 13.71 -13.19
C SER A 170 15.57 12.78 -11.99
N ILE A 171 16.66 12.43 -11.29
CA ILE A 171 16.60 11.60 -10.07
C ILE A 171 15.60 12.16 -9.06
N TRP A 172 15.58 13.47 -8.84
CA TRP A 172 14.68 14.12 -7.90
C TRP A 172 13.21 14.02 -8.32
N SER A 173 12.94 14.07 -9.61
CA SER A 173 11.58 13.90 -10.15
C SER A 173 11.06 12.51 -9.86
N ARG A 174 11.87 11.47 -10.17
CA ARG A 174 11.53 10.07 -9.86
C ARG A 174 11.36 9.83 -8.37
N LEU A 175 12.26 10.37 -7.54
CA LEU A 175 12.15 10.24 -6.08
C LEU A 175 10.86 10.87 -5.54
N ARG A 176 10.41 12.02 -6.06
CA ARG A 176 9.11 12.61 -5.67
C ARG A 176 7.95 11.73 -6.10
N ILE A 177 7.99 11.19 -7.32
CA ILE A 177 6.96 10.28 -7.83
C ILE A 177 6.85 9.08 -6.89
N TYR A 178 7.93 8.36 -6.60
CA TYR A 178 7.89 7.18 -5.73
C TYR A 178 7.53 7.52 -4.27
N ALA A 179 7.93 8.68 -3.76
CA ALA A 179 7.59 9.08 -2.39
C ALA A 179 6.10 9.44 -2.22
N MET A 180 5.39 9.78 -3.30
CA MET A 180 4.05 10.36 -3.19
C MET A 180 3.00 9.43 -2.59
N GLY A 181 2.97 8.17 -3.02
CA GLY A 181 2.00 7.22 -2.48
C GLY A 181 2.16 7.09 -0.95
N SER A 182 3.39 6.97 -0.46
CA SER A 182 3.63 6.82 0.98
C SER A 182 3.28 8.07 1.78
N ILE A 183 3.61 9.28 1.32
CA ILE A 183 3.27 10.50 2.07
C ILE A 183 1.76 10.74 2.11
N ILE A 184 1.00 10.37 1.07
CA ILE A 184 -0.47 10.43 1.11
C ILE A 184 -1.01 9.47 2.15
N ASN A 185 -0.50 8.24 2.20
CA ASN A 185 -0.91 7.27 3.22
C ASN A 185 -0.56 7.78 4.63
N LEU A 186 0.64 8.31 4.83
CA LEU A 186 1.06 8.87 6.12
C LEU A 186 0.15 10.00 6.56
N ILE A 187 -0.10 10.99 5.70
CA ILE A 187 -1.00 12.12 5.99
C ILE A 187 -2.40 11.61 6.29
N THR A 188 -2.94 10.70 5.47
CA THR A 188 -4.28 10.14 5.69
C THR A 188 -4.39 9.47 7.05
N GLY A 189 -3.41 8.66 7.43
CA GLY A 189 -3.35 8.04 8.75
C GLY A 189 -3.28 9.08 9.87
N LEU A 190 -2.37 10.06 9.78
CA LEU A 190 -2.23 11.11 10.79
C LEU A 190 -3.48 11.99 10.93
N LEU A 191 -4.20 12.25 9.84
CA LEU A 191 -5.44 13.05 9.86
C LEU A 191 -6.60 12.34 10.58
N THR A 192 -6.56 11.01 10.72
CA THR A 192 -7.58 10.31 11.54
C THR A 192 -7.43 10.59 13.04
N ILE A 193 -6.22 10.92 13.51
CA ILE A 193 -5.93 11.16 14.94
C ILE A 193 -6.76 12.33 15.50
N PRO A 194 -6.73 13.55 14.93
CA PRO A 194 -7.56 14.64 15.44
C PRO A 194 -9.07 14.34 15.33
N VAL A 195 -9.49 13.55 14.34
CA VAL A 195 -10.89 13.11 14.21
C VAL A 195 -11.28 12.21 15.39
N PHE A 196 -10.42 11.27 15.79
CA PHE A 196 -10.65 10.45 16.97
C PHE A 196 -10.65 11.27 18.26
N ILE A 197 -9.76 12.25 18.40
CA ILE A 197 -9.71 13.12 19.58
C ILE A 197 -11.00 13.93 19.70
N ALA A 198 -11.45 14.53 18.60
CA ALA A 198 -12.61 15.42 18.60
C ALA A 198 -13.95 14.67 18.70
N PHE A 199 -14.09 13.52 18.04
CA PHE A 199 -15.39 12.87 17.84
C PHE A 199 -15.44 11.41 18.31
N GLY A 200 -14.34 10.82 18.77
CA GLY A 200 -14.25 9.37 19.02
C GLY A 200 -15.27 8.85 20.04
N ARG A 201 -15.66 9.65 21.04
CA ARG A 201 -16.64 9.24 22.07
C ARG A 201 -18.09 9.21 21.59
N THR A 202 -18.43 10.02 20.58
CA THR A 202 -19.79 10.15 20.06
C THR A 202 -19.97 9.46 18.70
N MET A 203 -18.88 8.96 18.13
CA MET A 203 -18.86 8.35 16.81
C MET A 203 -19.65 7.03 16.79
N PRO A 204 -20.49 6.79 15.76
CA PRO A 204 -21.10 5.49 15.56
C PRO A 204 -20.03 4.40 15.46
N VAL A 205 -20.27 3.26 16.12
CA VAL A 205 -19.30 2.15 16.23
C VAL A 205 -18.76 1.73 14.86
N GLN A 206 -19.61 1.66 13.84
CA GLN A 206 -19.19 1.25 12.49
C GLN A 206 -18.22 2.24 11.84
N LEU A 207 -18.45 3.54 12.01
CA LEU A 207 -17.55 4.57 11.52
C LEU A 207 -16.22 4.55 12.29
N TYR A 208 -16.27 4.30 13.60
CA TYR A 208 -15.07 4.15 14.42
C TYR A 208 -14.21 2.97 13.95
N VAL A 209 -14.82 1.81 13.71
CA VAL A 209 -14.12 0.61 13.20
C VAL A 209 -13.52 0.89 11.82
N PHE A 210 -14.28 1.51 10.91
CA PHE A 210 -13.78 1.87 9.58
C PHE A 210 -12.58 2.83 9.65
N LEU A 211 -12.67 3.90 10.45
CA LEU A 211 -11.56 4.84 10.61
C LEU A 211 -10.35 4.21 11.29
N ASN A 212 -10.55 3.22 12.16
CA ASN A 212 -9.45 2.49 12.78
C ASN A 212 -8.71 1.65 11.73
N TRP A 213 -9.44 0.98 10.83
CA TRP A 213 -8.83 0.30 9.68
C TRP A 213 -8.14 1.26 8.72
N MET A 214 -8.73 2.42 8.43
CA MET A 214 -8.09 3.47 7.64
C MET A 214 -6.77 3.90 8.28
N TYR A 215 -6.75 4.22 9.57
CA TYR A 215 -5.54 4.55 10.32
C TYR A 215 -4.49 3.45 10.22
N PHE A 216 -4.90 2.22 10.56
CA PHE A 216 -4.00 1.07 10.61
C PHE A 216 -3.38 0.78 9.24
N VAL A 217 -4.20 0.68 8.19
CA VAL A 217 -3.71 0.38 6.83
C VAL A 217 -2.88 1.53 6.30
N ALA A 218 -3.29 2.78 6.49
CA ALA A 218 -2.57 3.94 5.99
C ALA A 218 -1.17 4.05 6.61
N ILE A 219 -1.04 3.96 7.93
CA ILE A 219 0.27 4.06 8.61
C ILE A 219 1.16 2.87 8.25
N ASN A 220 0.65 1.64 8.31
CA ASN A 220 1.44 0.46 8.00
C ASN A 220 1.89 0.42 6.54
N LEU A 221 0.99 0.71 5.59
CA LEU A 221 1.33 0.72 4.17
C LEU A 221 2.31 1.85 3.84
N ALA A 222 2.18 3.02 4.46
CA ALA A 222 3.13 4.11 4.30
C ALA A 222 4.55 3.70 4.72
N MET A 223 4.70 3.05 5.88
CA MET A 223 6.00 2.60 6.38
C MET A 223 6.57 1.44 5.56
N MET A 224 5.75 0.42 5.29
CA MET A 224 6.18 -0.78 4.58
C MET A 224 6.62 -0.44 3.16
N ASN A 225 5.88 0.41 2.42
CA ASN A 225 6.24 0.76 1.05
C ASN A 225 7.58 1.51 0.93
N MET A 226 8.09 2.10 2.02
CA MET A 226 9.37 2.81 2.01
C MET A 226 10.58 1.90 2.31
N LEU A 227 10.35 0.62 2.60
CA LEU A 227 11.44 -0.34 2.72
C LEU A 227 12.16 -0.52 1.37
N PRO A 228 13.50 -0.69 1.38
CA PRO A 228 14.30 -0.88 0.16
C PRO A 228 14.19 -2.32 -0.37
N ILE A 229 12.95 -2.73 -0.67
CA ILE A 229 12.58 -4.03 -1.22
C ILE A 229 12.04 -3.80 -2.64
N GLY A 230 12.61 -4.50 -3.64
CA GLY A 230 12.38 -4.26 -5.08
C GLY A 230 10.95 -3.87 -5.53
N PRO A 231 9.89 -4.62 -5.19
CA PRO A 231 8.52 -4.30 -5.62
C PRO A 231 7.89 -3.07 -4.96
N LEU A 232 8.51 -2.52 -3.91
CA LEU A 232 7.98 -1.38 -3.15
C LEU A 232 8.58 -0.07 -3.66
N ASP A 233 7.89 1.04 -3.43
CA ASP A 233 8.34 2.39 -3.81
C ASP A 233 9.73 2.73 -3.28
N GLY A 234 10.00 2.41 -2.02
CA GLY A 234 11.30 2.59 -1.37
C GLY A 234 12.40 1.73 -2.01
N GLY A 235 12.04 0.58 -2.58
CA GLY A 235 12.92 -0.23 -3.41
C GLY A 235 13.31 0.49 -4.71
N GLN A 236 12.37 1.16 -5.36
CA GLN A 236 12.64 1.96 -6.56
C GLN A 236 13.49 3.19 -6.25
N MET A 237 13.21 3.88 -5.14
CA MET A 237 14.04 4.98 -4.65
C MET A 237 15.47 4.51 -4.35
N TRP A 238 15.62 3.36 -3.67
CA TRP A 238 16.91 2.77 -3.36
C TRP A 238 17.66 2.36 -4.63
N ARG A 239 16.97 1.78 -5.61
CA ARG A 239 17.54 1.42 -6.91
C ARG A 239 18.12 2.63 -7.62
N ASP A 240 17.34 3.70 -7.72
CA ASP A 240 17.74 4.90 -8.45
C ASP A 240 18.83 5.70 -7.71
N PHE A 241 18.89 5.59 -6.38
CA PHE A 241 20.00 6.12 -5.58
C PHE A 241 21.28 5.31 -5.73
N THR A 242 21.17 3.98 -5.82
CA THR A 242 22.34 3.08 -5.83
C THR A 242 22.93 2.83 -7.21
N GLN A 243 22.18 3.08 -8.29
CA GLN A 243 22.65 2.87 -9.67
C GLN A 243 23.92 3.66 -10.03
N ARG A 244 24.20 4.75 -9.32
CA ARG A 244 25.41 5.57 -9.50
C ARG A 244 26.69 4.92 -8.96
N PHE A 245 26.57 3.84 -8.19
CA PHE A 245 27.70 3.12 -7.62
C PHE A 245 27.94 1.83 -8.40
N SER A 246 29.21 1.46 -8.58
CA SER A 246 29.58 0.16 -9.17
C SER A 246 29.04 -1.03 -8.36
N SER A 247 28.96 -0.88 -7.03
CA SER A 247 28.36 -1.85 -6.12
C SER A 247 26.82 -1.78 -6.04
N GLY A 248 26.17 -0.94 -6.85
CA GLY A 248 24.72 -0.73 -6.82
C GLY A 248 23.90 -2.02 -6.85
N PRO A 249 24.14 -2.96 -7.79
CA PRO A 249 23.45 -4.25 -7.81
C PRO A 249 23.56 -5.03 -6.48
N MET A 250 24.76 -5.09 -5.90
CA MET A 250 25.00 -5.78 -4.63
C MET A 250 24.26 -5.10 -3.47
N LEU A 251 24.29 -3.76 -3.40
CA LEU A 251 23.57 -2.99 -2.37
C LEU A 251 22.05 -3.18 -2.45
N ARG A 252 21.48 -3.26 -3.66
CA ARG A 252 20.04 -3.51 -3.85
C ARG A 252 19.64 -4.90 -3.38
N THR A 253 20.41 -5.91 -3.78
CA THR A 253 20.20 -7.31 -3.40
C THR A 253 20.35 -7.51 -1.89
N GLY A 254 21.42 -6.95 -1.31
CA GLY A 254 21.68 -7.00 0.13
C GLY A 254 20.57 -6.34 0.95
N ALA A 255 20.12 -5.15 0.55
CA ALA A 255 19.00 -4.48 1.21
C ALA A 255 17.71 -5.31 1.09
N THR A 256 17.35 -5.75 -0.12
CA THR A 256 16.11 -6.51 -0.35
C THR A 256 16.05 -7.76 0.52
N TYR A 257 17.08 -8.62 0.47
CA TYR A 257 17.08 -9.85 1.26
C TYR A 257 17.27 -9.60 2.77
N GLY A 258 18.04 -8.58 3.15
CA GLY A 258 18.19 -8.19 4.56
C GLY A 258 16.86 -7.78 5.18
N PHE A 259 16.07 -6.94 4.50
CA PHE A 259 14.77 -6.50 4.99
C PHE A 259 13.70 -7.60 4.92
N ILE A 260 13.70 -8.44 3.89
CA ILE A 260 12.85 -9.64 3.86
C ILE A 260 13.18 -10.55 5.05
N GLY A 261 14.46 -10.80 5.32
CA GLY A 261 14.90 -11.58 6.48
C GLY A 261 14.47 -10.97 7.81
N LEU A 262 14.59 -9.64 7.96
CA LEU A 262 14.16 -8.90 9.14
C LEU A 262 12.65 -9.07 9.41
N ILE A 263 11.82 -8.97 8.37
CA ILE A 263 10.37 -9.17 8.45
C ILE A 263 10.04 -10.62 8.76
N LEU A 264 10.61 -11.57 8.03
CA LEU A 264 10.34 -13.00 8.20
C LEU A 264 10.73 -13.47 9.60
N LEU A 265 11.87 -13.01 10.13
CA LEU A 265 12.29 -13.33 11.49
C LEU A 265 11.28 -12.81 12.52
N ASN A 266 10.80 -11.57 12.36
CA ASN A 266 9.74 -11.03 13.19
C ASN A 266 8.46 -11.88 13.14
N ILE A 267 8.04 -12.30 11.94
CA ILE A 267 6.85 -13.13 11.75
C ILE A 267 7.04 -14.50 12.41
N VAL A 268 8.16 -15.19 12.17
CA VAL A 268 8.42 -16.51 12.72
C VAL A 268 8.45 -16.48 14.24
N LEU A 269 9.14 -15.50 14.84
CA LEU A 269 9.19 -15.32 16.30
C LEU A 269 7.81 -15.01 16.87
N SER A 270 7.02 -14.17 16.18
CA SER A 270 5.66 -13.82 16.57
C SER A 270 4.74 -15.04 16.54
N LEU A 271 4.77 -15.83 15.46
CA LEU A 271 3.95 -17.04 15.33
C LEU A 271 4.35 -18.09 16.37
N SER A 272 5.64 -18.25 16.64
CA SER A 272 6.15 -19.21 17.63
C SER A 272 5.71 -18.85 19.05
N LYS A 273 5.61 -17.55 19.35
CA LYS A 273 5.27 -17.07 20.69
C LYS A 273 3.77 -16.89 20.91
N PHE A 274 3.09 -16.26 19.96
CA PHE A 274 1.71 -15.80 20.11
C PHE A 274 0.72 -16.60 19.26
N GLY A 275 1.20 -17.40 18.31
CA GLY A 275 0.34 -17.95 17.25
C GLY A 275 -0.20 -16.84 16.35
N LEU A 276 -1.33 -17.12 15.70
CA LEU A 276 -2.08 -16.12 14.94
C LEU A 276 -3.08 -15.43 15.88
N VAL A 277 -2.95 -14.12 16.03
CA VAL A 277 -3.76 -13.31 16.93
C VAL A 277 -4.82 -12.53 16.12
N PRO A 278 -6.12 -12.70 16.38
CA PRO A 278 -7.13 -11.88 15.72
C PRO A 278 -7.01 -10.39 16.09
N ILE A 279 -7.21 -9.51 15.10
CA ILE A 279 -7.22 -8.04 15.16
C ILE A 279 -8.52 -7.48 14.58
#